data_AF-C7P455-F1
#
_entry.id   AF-C7P455-F1
#
_cell.length_a   1.000
_cell.length_b   1.000
_cell.length_c   1.000
_cell.angle_alpha   90.00
_cell.angle_beta   90.00
_cell.angle_gamma   90.00
#
_symmetry.space_group_name_H-M   'P 1'
#
loop_
_entity.id
_entity.type
_entity.pdbx_description
1 polymer ?
#
loop_
_entity_poly.entity_id
_entity_poly.type
_entity_poly.pdbx_seq_one_letter_code
_entity_poly.pdbx_strand_id
1 'polypeptide(L)' 'MTETGGRPCPMCETPMYHRHCKYVCPVHGVVYDCADTFY' A
#
# COMPACT_ATOMS: atom_id res chain seq x y z
N MET A 1 4.73 4.52 -19.78
CA MET A 1 4.51 5.15 -18.46
C MET A 1 4.37 4.01 -17.47
N THR A 2 5.29 3.96 -16.53
CA THR A 2 5.78 2.78 -15.81
C THR A 2 4.71 1.99 -15.08
N GLU A 3 4.72 0.70 -15.37
CA GLU A 3 4.07 -0.43 -14.72
C GLU A 3 3.90 -0.24 -13.20
N THR A 4 2.67 0.02 -12.75
CA THR A 4 2.27 -0.01 -11.34
C THR A 4 2.11 -1.46 -10.84
N GLY A 5 3.14 -2.27 -11.04
CA GLY A 5 3.26 -3.60 -10.45
C GLY A 5 3.97 -3.50 -9.11
N GLY A 6 3.21 -3.36 -8.01
CA GLY A 6 3.72 -3.53 -6.65
C GLY A 6 4.77 -2.52 -6.20
N ARG A 7 4.37 -1.25 -6.04
CA ARG A 7 5.24 -0.20 -5.49
C ARG A 7 5.75 -0.64 -4.11
N PRO A 8 7.07 -0.58 -3.82
CA PRO A 8 7.54 -0.64 -2.44
C PRO A 8 7.01 0.57 -1.67
N CYS A 9 7.01 0.50 -0.33
CA CYS A 9 6.48 1.61 0.47
C CYS A 9 7.21 2.92 0.11
N PRO A 10 6.52 4.02 -0.26
CA PRO A 10 7.19 5.27 -0.62
C PRO A 10 7.91 5.95 0.57
N MET A 11 7.66 5.50 1.80
CA MET A 11 8.24 6.07 3.02
C MET A 11 9.52 5.36 3.47
N CYS A 12 9.65 4.06 3.24
CA CYS A 12 10.80 3.25 3.70
C CYS A 12 11.24 2.18 2.71
N GLU A 13 10.72 2.20 1.49
CA GLU A 13 11.03 1.26 0.41
C GLU A 13 10.83 -0.23 0.77
N THR A 14 10.15 -0.49 1.88
CA THR A 14 9.91 -1.84 2.40
C THR A 14 8.84 -2.53 1.55
N PRO A 15 8.98 -3.85 1.28
CA PRO A 15 7.95 -4.62 0.59
C PRO A 15 6.63 -4.51 1.34
N MET A 16 5.63 -3.97 0.66
CA MET A 16 4.26 -3.91 1.17
C MET A 16 3.54 -5.20 0.83
N TYR A 17 2.70 -5.67 1.75
CA TYR A 17 1.82 -6.81 1.49
C TYR A 17 0.41 -6.33 1.18
N HIS A 18 -0.23 -7.01 0.24
CA HIS A 18 -1.61 -6.74 -0.13
C HIS A 18 -2.55 -7.52 0.80
N ARG A 19 -3.44 -6.82 1.49
CA ARG A 19 -4.40 -7.40 2.43
C ARG A 19 -5.81 -6.96 2.03
N HIS A 20 -6.60 -7.84 1.44
CA HIS A 20 -7.94 -7.53 0.88
C HIS A 20 -7.92 -6.56 -0.32
N CYS A 21 -8.20 -5.26 -0.11
CA CYS A 21 -8.10 -4.19 -1.12
C CYS A 21 -7.17 -3.07 -0.63
N LYS A 22 -6.20 -3.41 0.24
CA LYS A 22 -5.23 -2.44 0.76
C LYS A 22 -3.81 -2.90 0.62
N TYR A 23 -2.91 -1.96 0.35
CA TYR A 23 -1.47 -2.15 0.43
C TYR A 23 -0.98 -1.69 1.79
N VAL A 24 -0.38 -2.61 2.54
CA VAL A 24 0.06 -2.38 3.92
C VAL A 24 1.57 -2.50 4.00
N CYS A 25 2.21 -1.45 4.46
CA CYS A 25 3.60 -1.46 4.90
C CYS A 25 3.68 -2.00 6.34
N PRO A 26 4.58 -2.96 6.64
CA PRO A 26 4.73 -3.48 8.01
C PRO A 26 5.25 -2.44 9.01
N VAL A 27 5.91 -1.38 8.54
CA VAL A 27 6.48 -0.31 9.39
C VAL A 27 5.46 0.81 9.62
N HIS A 28 4.75 1.21 8.56
CA HIS A 28 3.90 2.40 8.56
C HIS A 28 2.39 2.12 8.61
N GLY A 29 2.00 0.86 8.41
CA GLY A 29 0.59 0.48 8.30
C GLY A 29 0.06 0.66 6.88
N VAL A 30 -1.21 1.06 6.77
CA VAL A 30 -1.92 1.08 5.49
C VAL A 30 -1.50 2.28 4.64
N VAL A 31 -1.00 2.04 3.42
CA VAL A 31 -0.49 3.08 2.51
C VAL A 31 -1.48 3.36 1.38
N TYR A 32 -2.20 2.33 0.92
CA TYR A 32 -3.31 2.47 -0.02
C TYR A 32 -4.46 1.60 0.48
N ASP A 33 -5.68 2.13 0.54
CA ASP A 33 -6.86 1.39 0.98
C ASP A 33 -8.03 1.73 0.05
N CYS A 34 -8.70 0.72 -0.54
CA CYS A 34 -9.94 0.96 -1.30
C CYS A 34 -11.18 1.13 -0.42
N ALA A 35 -11.10 0.75 0.86
CA ALA A 35 -12.21 0.67 1.80
C ALA A 35 -12.25 1.86 2.77
N ASP A 36 -11.33 2.83 2.66
CA ASP A 36 -11.39 4.13 3.34
C ASP A 36 -12.45 5.01 2.67
N THR A 37 -13.70 4.55 2.74
CA THR A 37 -14.91 5.32 2.48
C THR A 37 -15.46 5.75 3.84
N PHE A 38 -14.69 6.50 4.63
CA PHE A 38 -15.23 7.11 5.84
C PHE A 38 -16.03 8.36 5.44
N TYR A 39 -17.35 8.16 5.28
CA TYR A 39 -18.39 9.19 5.31
C TYR A 39 -18.99 9.24 6.72
#